data_AF-K9P3Q2-F1
#
_entry.id   AF-K9P3Q2-F1
#
_cell.length_a   1.000
_cell.length_b   1.000
_cell.length_c   1.000
_cell.angle_alpha   90.00
_cell.angle_beta   90.00
_cell.angle_gamma   90.00
#
_symmetry.space_group_name_H-M   'P 1'
#
loop_
_entity.id
_entity.type
_entity.pdbx_description
1 polymer ?
#
loop_
_entity_poly.entity_id
_entity_poly.type
_entity_poly.pdbx_seq_one_letter_code
_entity_poly.pdbx_strand_id
1 'polypeptide(L)' 'MKPLSDRVVIVALIAAVGICFALAFWTVRLNPSGEPPLQWRQGGPSALLPGAPAAAFLP' A
#
# COMPACT_ATOMS: atom_id res chain seq x y z
N MET A 1 22.50 -2.31 36.53
CA MET A 1 21.61 -2.65 35.40
C MET A 1 22.01 -4.03 34.90
N LYS A 2 21.13 -5.02 35.03
CA LYS A 2 21.47 -6.42 34.71
C LYS A 2 21.20 -6.62 33.21
N PRO A 3 22.21 -6.92 32.39
CA PRO A 3 22.02 -7.04 30.95
C PRO A 3 21.04 -8.17 30.66
N LEU A 4 20.07 -7.90 29.79
CA LEU A 4 19.13 -8.90 29.32
C LEU A 4 19.90 -9.99 28.57
N SER A 5 19.48 -11.24 28.71
CA SER A 5 20.11 -12.34 27.97
C SER A 5 20.01 -12.07 26.47
N ASP A 6 21.14 -12.14 25.76
CA ASP A 6 21.26 -11.91 24.32
C ASP A 6 20.22 -12.71 23.51
N ARG A 7 19.94 -13.94 23.93
CA ARG A 7 18.93 -14.82 23.33
C ARG A 7 17.52 -14.23 23.42
N VAL A 8 17.17 -13.57 24.53
CA VAL A 8 15.87 -12.95 24.71
C VAL A 8 15.71 -11.76 23.78
N VAL A 9 16.78 -10.98 23.60
CA VAL A 9 16.79 -9.86 22.64
C VAL A 9 16.59 -10.38 21.22
N ILE A 10 17.35 -11.41 20.82
CA ILE A 10 17.25 -12.01 19.49
C ILE A 10 15.84 -12.58 19.24
N VAL A 11 15.28 -13.32 20.21
CA VAL A 11 13.92 -13.87 20.08
C VAL A 11 12.88 -12.76 19.98
N ALA A 12 12.99 -11.72 20.79
CA ALA A 12 12.09 -10.57 20.72
C ALA A 12 12.18 -9.86 19.36
N LEU A 13 13.38 -9.74 18.80
CA LEU A 13 13.61 -9.09 17.51
C LEU A 13 13.00 -9.91 16.36
N ILE A 14 13.23 -11.23 16.35
CA ILE A 14 12.64 -12.15 15.38
C ILE A 14 11.11 -12.13 15.50
N ALA A 15 10.57 -12.16 16.72
CA ALA A 15 9.14 -12.13 16.96
C ALA A 15 8.50 -10.82 16.48
N ALA A 16 9.12 -9.67 16.77
CA ALA A 16 8.62 -8.37 16.31
C ALA A 16 8.59 -8.29 14.77
N VAL A 17 9.65 -8.74 14.11
CA VAL A 17 9.72 -8.76 12.63
C VAL A 17 8.67 -9.71 12.06
N GLY A 18 8.54 -10.91 12.63
CA GLY A 18 7.55 -11.90 12.19
C GLY A 18 6.12 -11.43 12.35
N ILE A 19 5.79 -10.76 13.47
CA ILE A 19 4.47 -10.19 13.73
C ILE A 19 4.16 -9.07 12.72
N CYS A 20 5.09 -8.14 12.49
CA CYS A 20 4.90 -7.09 11.49
C CYS A 20 4.65 -7.68 10.09
N PHE A 21 5.41 -8.70 9.71
CA PHE A 21 5.25 -9.37 8.41
C PHE A 21 3.92 -10.11 8.29
N ALA A 22 3.52 -10.82 9.35
CA ALA A 22 2.25 -11.51 9.43
C ALA A 22 1.08 -10.53 9.33
N LEU A 23 1.14 -9.40 10.05
CA LEU A 23 0.11 -8.36 9.99
C LEU A 23 0.05 -7.71 8.60
N ALA A 24 1.18 -7.37 8.00
CA ALA A 24 1.21 -6.79 6.65
C ALA A 24 0.63 -7.75 5.61
N PHE A 25 1.05 -9.01 5.63
CA PHE A 25 0.53 -10.05 4.74
C PHE A 25 -0.96 -10.28 4.94
N TRP A 26 -1.39 -10.35 6.20
CA TRP A 26 -2.79 -10.49 6.57
C TRP A 26 -3.62 -9.30 6.10
N THR A 27 -3.10 -8.08 6.23
CA THR A 27 -3.78 -6.84 5.81
C THR A 27 -3.95 -6.79 4.30
N VAL A 28 -2.90 -7.11 3.52
CA VAL A 28 -2.98 -7.20 2.06
C VAL A 28 -3.92 -8.30 1.61
N ARG A 29 -3.94 -9.43 2.32
CA ARG A 29 -4.85 -10.54 2.04
C ARG A 29 -6.31 -10.19 2.34
N LEU A 30 -6.58 -9.48 3.44
CA LEU A 30 -7.94 -9.11 3.85
C LEU A 30 -8.51 -7.95 3.05
N ASN A 31 -7.68 -6.98 2.67
CA ASN A 31 -8.10 -5.84 1.87
C ASN A 31 -7.14 -5.69 0.69
N PRO A 32 -7.34 -6.42 -0.41
CA PRO A 32 -6.67 -6.11 -1.66
C PRO A 32 -7.23 -4.76 -2.14
N SER A 33 -6.70 -3.66 -1.61
CA SER A 33 -7.04 -2.32 -2.05
C SER A 33 -6.62 -2.23 -3.52
N GLY A 34 -7.58 -2.40 -4.42
CA GLY A 34 -7.48 -2.04 -5.83
C GLY A 34 -7.50 -0.52 -5.99
N GLU A 35 -6.77 0.20 -5.14
CA GLU A 35 -6.80 1.65 -5.11
C GLU A 35 -6.08 2.17 -6.37
N PRO A 36 -6.77 2.96 -7.20
CA PRO A 36 -6.25 3.47 -8.47
C PRO A 36 -5.00 4.33 -8.27
N PRO A 37 -4.15 4.44 -9.32
CA PRO A 37 -2.81 4.99 -9.22
C PRO A 37 -2.80 6.41 -8.62
N LEU A 38 -1.86 6.61 -7.70
CA LEU A 38 -1.70 7.83 -6.90
C LEU A 38 -1.81 9.11 -7.76
N GLN A 39 -2.68 10.03 -7.33
CA GLN A 39 -3.05 11.26 -8.02
C GLN A 39 -1.88 12.20 -8.38
N TRP A 40 -0.71 12.07 -7.73
CA TRP A 40 0.50 12.82 -8.12
C TRP A 40 1.06 12.41 -9.49
N ARG A 41 0.69 11.24 -10.00
CA ARG A 41 0.98 10.79 -11.37
C ARG A 41 -0.07 11.30 -12.39
N GLN A 42 -1.16 11.93 -11.92
CA GLN A 42 -2.22 12.52 -12.75
C GLN A 42 -2.05 14.03 -12.99
N GLY A 43 -0.90 14.62 -12.65
CA GLY A 43 -0.56 16.02 -12.93
C GLY A 43 -0.27 16.34 -14.40
N GLY A 44 -0.78 15.56 -15.35
CA GLY A 44 -0.79 15.85 -16.78
C GLY A 44 -2.24 15.85 -17.29
N PRO A 45 -2.60 16.66 -18.30
CA PRO A 45 -3.99 16.91 -18.73
C PRO A 45 -4.61 15.68 -19.43
N SER A 46 -4.80 14.59 -18.71
CA SER A 46 -5.55 13.41 -19.12
C SER A 46 -6.53 12.97 -18.03
N ALA A 47 -6.98 13.92 -17.20
CA ALA A 47 -8.19 13.81 -16.40
C ALA A 47 -9.43 14.26 -17.20
N LEU A 48 -9.42 14.17 -18.54
CA LEU A 48 -10.62 14.35 -19.36
C LEU A 48 -11.32 13.00 -19.56
N LEU A 49 -12.12 12.68 -18.53
CA LEU A 49 -13.40 11.96 -18.54
C LEU A 49 -13.46 10.47 -18.95
N PRO A 50 -13.99 9.59 -18.07
CA PRO A 50 -14.58 8.34 -18.50
C PRO A 50 -16.00 8.62 -19.02
N GLY A 51 -16.20 8.57 -20.34
CA GLY A 51 -17.53 8.38 -20.92
C GLY A 51 -18.23 9.58 -21.56
N ALA A 52 -17.52 10.61 -22.01
CA ALA A 52 -18.12 11.56 -22.97
C ALA A 52 -17.96 10.97 -24.39
N PRO A 53 -19.04 10.53 -25.08
CA PRO A 53 -18.93 10.22 -26.49
C PRO A 53 -18.47 11.48 -27.22
N ALA A 54 -17.47 11.33 -28.09
CA ALA A 54 -17.05 12.32 -29.07
C ALA A 54 -18.19 12.56 -30.08
N ALA A 55 -19.31 13.06 -29.58
CA ALA A 55 -20.49 13.39 -30.34
C ALA A 55 -20.38 14.86 -30.73
N ALA A 56 -20.18 15.04 -32.03
CA ALA A 56 -20.74 16.14 -32.79
C ALA A 56 -20.28 17.54 -32.39
N PHE A 57 -19.07 17.89 -32.84
CA PHE A 57 -18.82 19.28 -33.23
C PHE A 57 -18.27 19.31 -34.66
N LEU A 58 -19.21 19.29 -35.61
CA LEU A 58 -19.10 19.83 -36.97
C LEU A 58 -20.25 20.83 -37.12
N PRO A 59 -20.16 21.88 -37.96
CA PRO A 59 -19.00 22.52 -38.60
C PRO A 59 -18.48 23.78 -37.88
#